data_AF-A0A7T7JH47-F1
#
_entry.id   AF-A0A7T7JH47-F1
#
_cell.length_a   1.000
_cell.length_b   1.000
_cell.length_c   1.000
_cell.angle_alpha   90.00
_cell.angle_beta   90.00
_cell.angle_gamma   90.00
#
_symmetry.space_group_name_H-M   'P 1'
#
loop_
_entity.id
_entity.type
_entity.pdbx_description
1 polymer ?
#
loop_
_entity_poly.entity_id
_entity_poly.type
_entity_poly.pdbx_seq_one_letter_code
_entity_poly.pdbx_strand_id
1 'polypeptide(L)'
;MVKREAKRISSCIKIPRIGNSASLSEKLISGFGYSIPPLLEHVTMYFLEKGSSILEIDRFLSCYQRTNWHTKRGYKIKDWKVVANEWIYNNRPSRSLV
;
A
#
# COMPACT_ATOMS: atom_id res chain seq x y z
N MET A 1 6.96 24.53 29.34
CA MET A 1 6.44 24.39 27.95
C MET A 1 7.53 23.69 27.12
N VAL A 2 7.51 22.35 27.06
CA VAL A 2 8.61 21.56 26.49
C VAL A 2 8.43 21.45 24.98
N LYS A 3 9.24 22.18 24.21
CA LYS A 3 9.35 22.05 22.76
C LYS A 3 10.09 20.74 22.46
N ARG A 4 9.41 19.74 21.91
CA ARG A 4 10.03 18.48 21.50
C ARG A 4 10.49 18.62 20.05
N GLU A 5 11.78 18.92 19.86
CA GLU A 5 12.46 18.84 18.55
C GLU A 5 12.60 17.38 18.12
N ALA A 6 12.23 17.08 16.87
CA ALA A 6 12.48 15.79 16.26
C ALA A 6 13.92 15.73 15.72
N LYS A 7 14.78 14.95 16.38
CA LYS A 7 16.10 14.59 15.83
C LYS A 7 15.89 13.70 14.59
N ARG A 8 16.31 14.21 13.43
CA ARG A 8 16.45 13.42 12.19
C ARG A 8 17.40 12.25 12.46
N ILE A 9 16.88 11.02 12.41
CA ILE A 9 17.72 9.82 12.32
C ILE A 9 18.16 9.70 10.86
N SER A 10 19.38 10.12 10.60
CA SER A 10 20.17 9.76 9.43
C SER A 10 20.64 8.31 9.58
N SER A 11 20.01 7.37 8.88
CA SER A 11 20.61 6.06 8.65
C SER A 11 20.33 5.63 7.21
N CYS A 12 21.39 5.72 6.43
CA CYS A 12 21.55 5.20 5.08
C CYS A 12 21.27 3.68 5.04
N ILE A 13 20.07 3.30 4.59
CA ILE A 13 19.80 1.95 4.12
C ILE A 13 20.09 1.95 2.62
N LYS A 14 21.26 1.43 2.23
CA LYS A 14 21.63 1.17 0.84
C LYS A 14 21.20 -0.25 0.46
N ILE A 15 20.20 -0.41 -0.42
CA ILE A 15 19.98 -1.62 -1.25
C ILE A 15 19.26 -1.21 -2.56
N PRO A 16 19.33 -2.01 -3.63
CA PRO A 16 20.30 -1.94 -4.72
C PRO A 16 19.84 -1.06 -5.91
N ARG A 17 20.79 -0.43 -6.61
CA ARG A 17 20.56 0.13 -7.94
C ARG A 17 20.39 -1.03 -8.93
N ILE A 18 19.17 -1.28 -9.38
CA ILE A 18 18.91 -2.08 -10.58
C ILE A 18 19.10 -1.15 -11.78
N GLY A 19 20.21 -1.37 -12.48
CA GLY A 19 20.53 -0.67 -13.72
C GLY A 19 19.68 -1.19 -14.89
N ASN A 20 19.08 -0.24 -15.59
CA ASN A 20 18.86 -0.10 -17.03
C ASN A 20 18.29 -1.29 -17.82
N SER A 21 17.03 -1.15 -18.28
CA SER A 21 16.70 -1.14 -19.73
C SER A 21 15.25 -0.70 -19.95
N ALA A 22 15.05 0.10 -21.00
CA ALA A 22 13.80 0.39 -21.71
C ALA A 22 12.78 1.36 -21.07
N SER A 23 12.71 2.54 -21.69
CA SER A 23 12.00 3.77 -21.33
C SER A 23 10.46 3.75 -21.45
N LEU A 24 9.78 2.68 -21.01
CA LEU A 24 8.31 2.59 -21.02
C LEU A 24 7.69 2.22 -19.66
N SER A 25 8.51 1.85 -18.66
CA SER A 25 8.05 1.33 -17.37
C SER A 25 7.84 2.39 -16.29
N GLU A 26 8.34 3.62 -16.45
CA GLU A 26 8.23 4.68 -15.42
C GLU A 26 6.78 5.13 -15.19
N LYS A 27 5.93 5.05 -16.23
CA LYS A 27 4.50 5.40 -16.11
C LYS A 27 3.71 4.40 -15.25
N LEU A 28 4.23 3.20 -15.02
CA LEU A 28 3.59 2.13 -14.25
C LEU A 28 3.96 2.14 -12.75
N ILE A 29 4.91 2.96 -12.33
CA ILE A 29 5.39 3.03 -10.93
C ILE A 29 4.96 4.35 -10.28
N SER A 30 3.91 5.00 -10.79
CA SER A 30 3.60 6.38 -10.40
C SER A 30 3.04 6.55 -8.98
N GLY A 31 2.90 5.47 -8.21
CA GLY A 31 2.33 5.50 -6.86
C GLY A 31 0.88 6.01 -6.80
N PHE A 32 0.17 6.17 -7.92
CA PHE A 32 -1.17 6.79 -7.97
C PHE A 32 -2.33 5.83 -7.74
N GLY A 33 -2.10 4.52 -7.61
CA GLY A 33 -3.19 3.54 -7.39
C GLY A 33 -3.61 2.75 -8.64
N TYR A 34 -3.22 3.21 -9.83
CA TYR A 34 -3.63 2.59 -11.09
C TYR A 34 -2.75 1.44 -11.58
N SER A 35 -1.63 1.18 -10.89
CA SER A 35 -0.72 0.09 -11.23
C SER A 35 -1.16 -1.22 -10.58
N ILE A 36 -1.59 -2.17 -11.40
CA ILE A 36 -2.17 -3.44 -10.95
C ILE A 36 -1.50 -4.60 -11.70
N PRO A 37 -0.82 -5.51 -10.98
CA PRO A 37 -0.65 -5.55 -9.53
C PRO A 37 0.24 -4.40 -9.00
N PRO A 38 -0.07 -3.83 -7.81
CA PRO A 38 0.78 -2.83 -7.18
C PRO A 38 2.10 -3.40 -6.68
N LEU A 39 3.09 -2.52 -6.55
CA LEU A 39 4.31 -2.83 -5.79
C LEU A 39 3.95 -3.06 -4.32
N LEU A 40 4.53 -4.10 -3.73
CA LEU A 40 4.37 -4.43 -2.32
C LEU A 40 4.70 -3.23 -1.42
N GLU A 41 5.79 -2.52 -1.72
CA GLU A 41 6.21 -1.35 -0.97
C GLU A 41 5.15 -0.23 -0.95
N HIS A 42 4.47 0.02 -2.08
CA HIS A 42 3.43 1.03 -2.16
C HIS A 42 2.22 0.66 -1.30
N VAL A 43 1.81 -0.62 -1.32
CA VAL A 43 0.71 -1.10 -0.47
C VAL A 43 1.11 -0.97 1.01
N THR A 44 2.30 -1.42 1.36
CA THR A 44 2.79 -1.35 2.74
C THR A 44 2.83 0.08 3.26
N MET A 45 3.43 1.02 2.50
CA MET A 45 3.46 2.43 2.89
C MET A 45 2.06 3.02 3.06
N TYR A 46 1.12 2.70 2.14
CA TYR A 46 -0.25 3.19 2.21
C TYR A 46 -0.97 2.74 3.49
N PHE A 47 -0.89 1.45 3.83
CA PHE A 47 -1.53 0.91 5.03
C PHE A 47 -0.89 1.41 6.31
N LEU A 48 0.45 1.53 6.35
CA LEU A 48 1.16 2.11 7.48
C LEU A 48 0.79 3.58 7.70
N GLU A 49 0.64 4.37 6.63
CA GLU A 49 0.16 5.76 6.69
C GLU A 49 -1.25 5.84 7.30
N LYS A 50 -2.11 4.85 7.03
CA LYS A 50 -3.46 4.75 7.62
C LYS A 50 -3.49 4.14 9.02
N GLY A 51 -2.34 3.80 9.59
CA GLY A 51 -2.23 3.21 10.93
C GLY A 51 -2.71 1.76 11.00
N SER A 52 -2.72 1.04 9.87
CA SER A 52 -3.04 -0.40 9.83
C SER A 52 -1.83 -1.25 10.22
N SER A 53 -2.10 -2.47 10.67
CA SER A 53 -1.07 -3.42 11.10
C SER A 53 -0.46 -4.21 9.94
N ILE A 54 0.76 -4.72 10.11
CA ILE A 54 1.44 -5.59 9.12
C ILE A 54 0.59 -6.84 8.80
N LEU A 55 -0.12 -7.37 9.80
CA LEU A 55 -1.02 -8.52 9.63
C LEU A 55 -2.21 -8.20 8.70
N GLU A 56 -2.72 -6.97 8.71
CA GLU A 56 -3.79 -6.56 7.80
C GLU A 56 -3.29 -6.40 6.37
N ILE A 57 -2.06 -5.90 6.20
CA ILE A 57 -1.38 -5.77 4.91
C ILE A 57 -1.23 -7.15 4.26
N ASP A 58 -0.73 -8.13 5.02
CA ASP A 58 -0.55 -9.51 4.57
C ASP A 58 -1.87 -10.17 4.16
N ARG A 59 -2.94 -10.00 4.96
CA ARG A 59 -4.28 -10.50 4.64
C ARG A 59 -4.84 -9.88 3.36
N PHE A 60 -4.68 -8.57 3.20
CA PHE A 60 -5.13 -7.85 2.00
C PHE A 60 -4.42 -8.40 0.76
N LEU A 61 -3.10 -8.47 0.78
CA LEU A 61 -2.30 -8.96 -0.34
C LEU A 61 -2.63 -10.41 -0.70
N SER A 62 -2.71 -11.28 0.30
CA SER A 62 -3.06 -12.69 0.12
C SER A 62 -4.43 -12.86 -0.56
N CYS A 63 -5.41 -12.05 -0.16
CA CYS A 63 -6.75 -12.07 -0.75
C CYS A 63 -6.72 -11.64 -2.23
N TYR A 64 -6.08 -10.53 -2.54
CA TYR A 64 -6.07 -9.97 -3.91
C TYR A 64 -5.09 -10.68 -4.86
N GLN A 65 -4.04 -11.30 -4.34
CA GLN A 65 -3.17 -12.17 -5.12
C GLN A 65 -3.92 -13.44 -5.56
N ARG A 66 -4.70 -14.06 -4.66
CA ARG A 66 -5.53 -15.23 -4.99
C ARG A 66 -6.64 -14.92 -5.99
N THR A 67 -7.19 -13.69 -5.97
CA THR A 67 -8.21 -13.27 -6.94
C THR A 67 -7.63 -12.64 -8.21
N ASN A 68 -6.30 -12.67 -8.38
CA ASN A 68 -5.60 -12.02 -9.50
C ASN A 68 -6.01 -10.55 -9.71
N TRP A 69 -6.27 -9.81 -8.62
CA TRP A 69 -6.73 -8.41 -8.67
C TRP A 69 -8.04 -8.21 -9.45
N HIS A 70 -8.96 -9.18 -9.34
CA HIS A 70 -10.34 -9.08 -9.83
C HIS A 70 -11.32 -8.87 -8.68
N THR A 71 -12.40 -8.17 -9.00
CA THR A 71 -13.58 -7.99 -8.15
C THR A 71 -14.31 -9.32 -8.01
N LYS A 72 -15.16 -9.47 -6.99
CA LYS A 72 -16.05 -10.65 -6.82
C LYS A 72 -16.92 -10.96 -8.06
N ARG A 73 -17.22 -9.94 -8.87
CA ARG A 73 -17.97 -10.06 -10.14
C ARG A 73 -17.10 -10.44 -11.35
N GLY A 74 -15.79 -10.65 -11.17
CA GLY A 74 -14.85 -11.01 -12.23
C GLY A 74 -14.22 -9.83 -12.97
N TYR A 75 -14.55 -8.58 -12.65
CA TYR A 75 -13.95 -7.41 -13.30
C TYR A 75 -12.57 -7.07 -12.73
N LYS A 76 -11.61 -6.74 -13.59
CA LYS A 76 -10.29 -6.25 -13.18
C LYS A 76 -10.42 -4.96 -12.37
N ILE A 77 -9.73 -4.90 -11.24
CA ILE A 77 -9.66 -3.68 -10.43
C ILE A 77 -8.96 -2.59 -11.25
N LYS A 78 -9.40 -1.33 -11.10
CA LYS A 78 -8.80 -0.17 -11.78
C LYS A 78 -7.89 0.63 -10.87
N ASP A 79 -8.25 0.72 -9.60
CA ASP A 79 -7.51 1.46 -8.58
C ASP A 79 -7.41 0.61 -7.31
N TRP A 80 -6.20 0.17 -6.98
CA TRP A 80 -5.97 -0.64 -5.79
C TRP A 80 -6.07 0.17 -4.49
N LYS A 81 -5.86 1.50 -4.53
CA LYS A 81 -5.96 2.35 -3.34
C LYS A 81 -7.40 2.52 -2.89
N VAL A 82 -8.35 2.63 -3.84
CA VAL A 82 -9.79 2.66 -3.53
C VAL A 82 -10.19 1.36 -2.83
N VAL A 83 -9.76 0.23 -3.38
CA VAL A 83 -10.01 -1.10 -2.80
C VAL A 83 -9.34 -1.28 -1.44
N ALA A 84 -8.12 -0.77 -1.27
CA ALA A 84 -7.42 -0.78 0.02
C ALA A 84 -8.14 0.10 1.06
N ASN A 85 -8.62 1.28 0.67
CA ASN A 85 -9.37 2.16 1.56
C ASN A 85 -10.69 1.51 2.02
N GLU A 86 -11.42 0.89 1.09
CA GLU A 86 -12.63 0.13 1.41
C GLU A 86 -12.32 -1.06 2.33
N TRP A 87 -11.21 -1.76 2.09
CA TRP A 87 -10.74 -2.83 2.96
C TRP A 87 -10.50 -2.33 4.39
N ILE A 88 -9.73 -1.25 4.55
CA ILE A 88 -9.45 -0.66 5.87
C ILE A 88 -10.75 -0.22 6.55
N TYR A 89 -11.67 0.41 5.82
CA TYR A 89 -12.95 0.84 6.36
C TYR A 89 -13.79 -0.35 6.88
N ASN A 90 -13.90 -1.42 6.08
CA ASN A 90 -14.70 -2.60 6.42
C ASN A 90 -14.07 -3.46 7.54
N ASN A 91 -12.75 -3.45 7.68
CA ASN A 91 -12.04 -4.19 8.73
C ASN A 91 -11.78 -3.36 9.98
N ARG A 92 -12.08 -2.06 9.98
CA ARG A 92 -11.96 -1.24 11.17
C ARG A 92 -12.97 -1.74 12.21
N PRO A 93 -12.53 -2.09 13.43
CA PRO A 93 -13.46 -2.45 14.48
C PRO A 93 -14.41 -1.27 14.67
N SER A 94 -15.71 -1.53 14.58
CA SER A 94 -16.74 -0.53 14.85
C SER A 94 -16.40 0.08 16.21
N ARG A 95 -16.06 1.38 16.24
CA ARG A 95 -16.03 2.10 17.51
C ARG A 95 -17.45 2.03 18.03
N SER A 96 -17.73 1.13 18.95
CA SER A 96 -18.95 1.23 19.74
C SER A 96 -18.88 2.60 20.39
N LEU A 97 -19.80 3.48 20.00
CA LEU A 97 -20.01 4.74 20.70
C LEU A 97 -20.55 4.33 22.08
N VAL A 98 -19.66 4.30 23.06
CA VAL A 98 -20.00 4.19 24.48
C VAL A 98 -20.46 5.55 24.96
#